data_AF-A0A507ZK60-F1
#
_entry.id   AF-A0A507ZK60-F1
#
_cell.length_a   1.000
_cell.length_b   1.000
_cell.length_c   1.000
_cell.angle_alpha   90.00
_cell.angle_beta   90.00
_cell.angle_gamma   90.00
#
_symmetry.space_group_name_H-M   'P 1'
#
loop_
_entity.id
_entity.type
_entity.pdbx_description
1 polymer ?
#
loop_
_entity_poly.entity_id
_entity_poly.type
_entity_poly.pdbx_seq_one_letter_code
_entity_poly.pdbx_strand_id
1 'polypeptide(L)'
;MNSIRIYFSSFFLLCFITSIQAQTTANWTLLKDEPTTQLVFTSSTTKQVKDYTFKAKWDDKLSYSENIGYYGGIAELKISKDNKELQSIRNIEDGIALGEIRFTFYDYNMDGHIDFTVPINCSNSCYDAYYLYNPETNTFEYQKDWDYLRIQKLDKKNKQILSQPEGTARDIEQKLYKVEGNNLQLIKKL
;
A
#
# COMPACT_ATOMS: atom_id res chain seq x y z
N MET A 1 -48.02 20.68 65.83
CA MET A 1 -47.69 20.80 64.39
C MET A 1 -46.28 21.37 64.27
N ASN A 2 -45.26 20.52 64.20
CA ASN A 2 -43.87 20.94 64.01
C ASN A 2 -43.39 20.39 62.67
N SER A 3 -43.21 21.29 61.70
CA SER A 3 -42.67 20.99 60.38
C SER A 3 -41.14 21.13 60.40
N ILE A 4 -40.43 20.01 60.28
CA ILE A 4 -38.98 19.97 60.08
C ILE A 4 -38.70 20.22 58.59
N ARG A 5 -37.97 21.30 58.28
CA ARG A 5 -37.47 21.60 56.94
C ARG A 5 -36.11 20.94 56.75
N ILE A 6 -36.00 20.06 55.75
CA ILE A 6 -34.74 19.46 55.31
C ILE A 6 -34.17 20.34 54.19
N TYR A 7 -32.97 20.87 54.37
CA TYR A 7 -32.24 21.62 53.35
C TYR A 7 -31.43 20.65 52.48
N PHE A 8 -31.76 20.57 51.19
CA PHE A 8 -30.92 19.91 50.19
C PHE A 8 -29.80 20.88 49.78
N SER A 9 -28.57 20.60 50.21
CA SER A 9 -27.38 21.31 49.74
C SER A 9 -27.00 20.80 48.35
N SER A 10 -27.05 21.67 47.34
CA SER A 10 -26.60 21.37 45.98
C SER A 10 -25.08 21.42 45.91
N PHE A 11 -24.46 20.28 45.65
CA PHE A 11 -23.02 20.14 45.45
C PHE A 11 -22.69 20.47 43.98
N PHE A 12 -22.13 21.65 43.74
CA PHE A 12 -21.71 22.10 42.41
C PHE A 12 -20.31 21.54 42.12
N LEU A 13 -20.22 20.45 41.34
CA LEU A 13 -18.95 19.86 40.93
C LEU A 13 -18.38 20.65 39.74
N LEU A 14 -17.38 21.50 40.02
CA LEU A 14 -16.62 22.24 39.01
C LEU A 14 -15.65 21.28 38.30
N CYS A 15 -16.03 20.70 37.17
CA CYS A 15 -15.11 19.95 36.32
C CYS A 15 -14.16 20.93 35.61
N PHE A 16 -12.93 21.03 36.10
CA PHE A 16 -11.81 21.60 35.35
C PHE A 16 -11.57 20.74 34.10
N ILE A 17 -12.01 21.24 32.94
CA ILE A 17 -11.59 20.70 31.65
C ILE A 17 -10.19 21.24 31.39
N THR A 18 -9.18 20.47 31.77
CA THR A 18 -7.82 20.70 31.26
C THR A 18 -7.81 20.31 29.79
N SER A 19 -7.77 21.32 28.92
CA SER A 19 -7.47 21.11 27.50
C SER A 19 -6.06 20.54 27.38
N ILE A 20 -5.96 19.21 27.23
CA ILE A 20 -4.73 18.56 26.80
C ILE A 20 -4.44 19.10 25.39
N GLN A 21 -3.47 20.02 25.29
CA GLN A 21 -2.84 20.30 24.01
C GLN A 21 -2.06 19.05 23.62
N ALA A 22 -2.69 18.18 22.84
CA ALA A 22 -1.99 17.10 22.16
C ALA A 22 -0.98 17.74 21.20
N GLN A 23 0.30 17.70 21.57
CA GLN A 23 1.38 17.96 20.63
C GLN A 23 1.24 16.97 19.48
N THR A 24 0.99 17.46 18.27
CA THR A 24 0.95 16.64 17.06
C THR A 24 2.38 16.25 16.70
N THR A 25 2.93 15.26 17.40
CA THR A 25 4.07 14.51 16.88
C THR A 25 3.59 13.82 15.61
N ALA A 26 4.33 14.02 14.52
CA ALA A 26 3.90 13.53 13.22
C ALA A 26 3.71 11.99 13.26
N ASN A 27 2.57 11.51 12.75
CA ASN A 27 2.10 10.12 12.84
C ASN A 27 2.82 9.18 11.86
N TRP A 28 4.13 9.38 11.66
CA TRP A 28 4.90 8.63 10.69
C TRP A 28 5.14 7.19 11.15
N THR A 29 4.71 6.22 10.37
CA THR A 29 5.06 4.81 10.53
C THR A 29 5.99 4.38 9.40
N LEU A 30 6.93 3.48 9.69
CA LEU A 30 7.77 2.87 8.66
C LEU A 30 6.94 1.83 7.92
N LEU A 31 6.93 1.86 6.58
CA LEU A 31 6.15 0.88 5.80
C LEU A 31 6.58 -0.56 6.10
N LYS A 32 7.88 -0.80 6.35
CA LYS A 32 8.40 -2.14 6.69
C LYS A 32 7.85 -2.70 8.01
N ASP A 33 7.31 -1.84 8.88
CA ASP A 33 6.74 -2.24 10.17
C ASP A 33 5.20 -2.39 10.07
N GLU A 34 4.61 -2.08 8.91
CA GLU A 34 3.20 -2.26 8.63
C GLU A 34 2.88 -3.72 8.26
N PRO A 35 1.75 -4.27 8.72
CA PRO A 35 1.33 -5.61 8.35
C PRO A 35 0.97 -5.67 6.87
N THR A 36 1.69 -6.49 6.11
CA THR A 36 1.44 -6.76 4.70
C THR A 36 1.11 -8.24 4.50
N THR A 37 0.39 -8.56 3.43
CA THR A 37 0.17 -9.96 3.01
C THR A 37 0.96 -10.22 1.75
N GLN A 38 1.59 -11.39 1.62
CA GLN A 38 2.36 -11.74 0.42
C GLN A 38 1.81 -13.00 -0.22
N LEU A 39 1.67 -12.97 -1.55
CA LEU A 39 1.43 -14.16 -2.37
C LEU A 39 2.59 -14.34 -3.34
N VAL A 40 3.12 -15.57 -3.41
CA VAL A 40 4.22 -15.90 -4.34
C VAL A 40 3.70 -16.84 -5.41
N PHE A 41 3.94 -16.56 -6.68
CA PHE A 41 3.53 -17.41 -7.80
C PHE A 41 4.77 -17.96 -8.51
N THR A 42 4.83 -19.28 -8.65
CA THR A 42 5.89 -20.02 -9.35
C THR A 42 5.33 -20.96 -10.44
N SER A 43 4.00 -21.01 -10.56
CA SER A 43 3.26 -21.90 -11.46
C SER A 43 1.81 -21.44 -11.57
N SER A 44 1.04 -22.07 -12.47
CA SER A 44 -0.39 -21.80 -12.60
C SER A 44 -1.12 -22.24 -11.32
N THR A 45 -1.69 -21.28 -10.59
CA THR A 45 -2.33 -21.55 -9.30
C THR A 45 -3.35 -20.47 -8.95
N THR A 46 -4.24 -20.79 -8.01
CA THR A 46 -5.21 -19.87 -7.45
C THR A 46 -4.86 -19.58 -6.01
N LYS A 47 -4.80 -18.30 -5.65
CA LYS A 47 -4.53 -17.82 -4.30
C LYS A 47 -5.55 -16.77 -3.88
N GLN A 48 -5.69 -16.55 -2.58
CA GLN A 48 -6.68 -15.62 -2.03
C GLN A 48 -6.05 -14.66 -1.03
N VAL A 49 -6.57 -13.43 -1.01
CA VAL A 49 -6.31 -12.42 0.01
C VAL A 49 -7.65 -11.78 0.33
N LYS A 50 -8.10 -11.92 1.58
CA LYS A 50 -9.44 -11.47 2.02
C LYS A 50 -10.54 -12.05 1.10
N ASP A 51 -11.35 -11.19 0.51
CA ASP A 51 -12.45 -11.44 -0.41
C ASP A 51 -12.01 -11.53 -1.89
N TYR A 52 -10.73 -11.32 -2.18
CA TYR A 52 -10.17 -11.40 -3.52
C TYR A 52 -9.55 -12.77 -3.81
N THR A 53 -9.82 -13.26 -5.02
CA THR A 53 -9.21 -14.47 -5.60
C THR A 53 -8.36 -14.09 -6.80
N PHE A 54 -7.12 -14.57 -6.81
CA PHE A 54 -6.11 -14.36 -7.84
C PHE A 54 -5.77 -15.69 -8.49
N LYS A 55 -6.24 -15.89 -9.73
CA LYS A 55 -5.97 -17.09 -10.52
C LYS A 55 -4.92 -16.76 -11.57
N ALA A 56 -3.69 -17.23 -11.34
CA ALA A 56 -2.57 -17.05 -12.23
C ALA A 56 -2.49 -18.20 -13.24
N LYS A 57 -2.30 -17.85 -14.51
CA LYS A 57 -1.83 -18.74 -15.57
C LYS A 57 -0.37 -18.42 -15.84
N TRP A 58 0.51 -19.34 -15.48
CA TRP A 58 1.95 -19.22 -15.64
C TRP A 58 2.39 -19.67 -17.04
N ASP A 59 3.41 -19.01 -17.56
CA ASP A 59 4.11 -19.36 -18.80
C ASP A 59 5.62 -19.29 -18.55
N ASP A 60 6.30 -20.41 -18.73
CA ASP A 60 7.74 -20.58 -18.47
C ASP A 60 8.64 -19.84 -19.47
N LYS A 61 8.08 -19.24 -20.52
CA LYS A 61 8.82 -18.50 -21.56
C LYS A 61 8.25 -17.11 -21.82
N LEU A 62 7.55 -16.54 -20.85
CA LEU A 62 6.93 -15.22 -20.99
C LEU A 62 7.98 -14.10 -21.04
N SER A 63 8.95 -14.15 -20.14
CA SER A 63 9.97 -13.11 -19.96
C SER A 63 11.23 -13.47 -20.73
N TYR A 64 12.01 -12.46 -21.14
CA TYR A 64 13.28 -12.66 -21.84
C TYR A 64 14.35 -11.66 -21.42
N SER A 65 15.59 -12.12 -21.27
CA SER A 65 16.75 -11.24 -21.28
C SER A 65 17.94 -11.90 -21.95
N GLU A 66 18.85 -11.08 -22.48
CA GLU A 66 20.00 -11.56 -23.25
C GLU A 66 20.92 -12.50 -22.44
N ASN A 67 21.02 -12.29 -21.13
CA ASN A 67 21.97 -13.01 -20.27
C ASN A 67 21.47 -14.39 -19.80
N ILE A 68 20.15 -14.59 -19.70
CA ILE A 68 19.55 -15.85 -19.19
C ILE A 68 18.61 -16.53 -20.19
N GLY A 69 18.26 -15.87 -21.29
CA GLY A 69 17.30 -16.37 -22.27
C GLY A 69 15.85 -16.17 -21.84
N TYR A 70 14.98 -17.10 -22.24
CA TYR A 70 13.57 -17.09 -21.86
C TYR A 70 13.34 -17.68 -20.47
N TYR A 71 12.43 -17.08 -19.71
CA TYR A 71 12.07 -17.52 -18.38
C TYR A 71 10.63 -17.12 -18.02
N GLY A 72 10.20 -17.52 -16.83
CA GLY A 72 8.79 -17.57 -16.48
C GLY A 72 8.11 -16.22 -16.27
N GLY A 73 6.79 -16.27 -16.14
CA GLY A 73 5.96 -15.18 -15.66
C GLY A 73 4.47 -15.54 -15.69
N ILE A 74 3.61 -14.60 -15.32
CA ILE A 74 2.15 -14.79 -15.33
C ILE A 74 1.58 -14.23 -16.64
N ALA A 75 1.29 -15.13 -17.58
CA ALA A 75 0.68 -14.78 -18.86
C ALA A 75 -0.70 -14.14 -18.68
N GLU A 76 -1.50 -14.62 -17.71
CA GLU A 76 -2.78 -14.02 -17.35
C GLU A 76 -3.06 -14.20 -15.85
N LEU A 77 -3.36 -13.09 -15.17
CA LEU A 77 -3.84 -13.04 -13.81
C LEU A 77 -5.32 -12.64 -13.83
N LYS A 78 -6.20 -13.59 -13.52
CA LYS A 78 -7.62 -13.29 -13.33
C LYS A 78 -7.88 -12.93 -11.88
N ILE A 79 -8.56 -11.81 -11.68
CA ILE A 79 -8.90 -11.29 -10.36
C ILE A 79 -10.40 -11.35 -10.20
N SER A 80 -10.87 -11.90 -9.09
CA SER A 80 -12.28 -11.98 -8.74
C SER A 80 -12.49 -11.52 -7.31
N LYS A 81 -13.67 -10.99 -7.01
CA LYS A 81 -14.12 -10.63 -5.67
C LYS A 81 -15.49 -11.26 -5.44
N ASP A 82 -15.68 -11.97 -4.33
CA ASP A 82 -16.93 -12.67 -4.02
C ASP A 82 -17.42 -13.58 -5.18
N ASN A 83 -16.50 -14.30 -5.81
CA ASN A 83 -16.72 -15.16 -6.99
C ASN A 83 -17.16 -14.44 -8.28
N LYS A 84 -17.16 -13.11 -8.31
CA LYS A 84 -17.38 -12.32 -9.53
C LYS A 84 -16.04 -11.90 -10.12
N GLU A 85 -15.80 -12.23 -11.39
CA GLU A 85 -14.61 -11.75 -12.11
C GLU A 85 -14.65 -10.22 -12.19
N LEU A 86 -13.56 -9.58 -11.74
CA LEU A 86 -13.37 -8.13 -11.80
C LEU A 86 -12.60 -7.74 -13.06
N GLN A 87 -11.46 -8.41 -13.29
CA GLN A 87 -10.58 -8.13 -14.42
C GLN A 87 -9.62 -9.28 -14.71
N SER A 88 -8.95 -9.19 -15.85
CA SER A 88 -7.78 -9.99 -16.20
C SER A 88 -6.62 -9.08 -16.56
N ILE A 89 -5.47 -9.27 -15.92
CA ILE A 89 -4.21 -8.58 -16.25
C ILE A 89 -3.34 -9.58 -17.02
N ARG A 90 -2.70 -9.14 -18.10
CA ARG A 90 -1.87 -10.02 -18.94
C ARG A 90 -0.42 -9.62 -18.90
N ASN A 91 0.44 -10.60 -19.18
CA ASN A 91 1.88 -10.42 -19.36
C ASN A 91 2.57 -9.76 -18.15
N ILE A 92 2.33 -10.30 -16.94
CA ILE A 92 3.11 -9.90 -15.77
C ILE A 92 4.40 -10.73 -15.79
N GLU A 93 5.47 -10.11 -16.29
CA GLU A 93 6.79 -10.71 -16.39
C GLU A 93 7.44 -10.90 -15.01
N ASP A 94 8.35 -11.87 -14.90
CA ASP A 94 9.27 -11.98 -13.77
C ASP A 94 10.37 -10.92 -13.91
N GLY A 95 10.06 -9.66 -13.62
CA GLY A 95 10.97 -8.53 -13.91
C GLY A 95 12.35 -8.63 -13.23
N ILE A 96 12.50 -9.50 -12.22
CA ILE A 96 13.72 -9.69 -11.44
C ILE A 96 14.35 -11.09 -11.60
N ALA A 97 13.80 -11.93 -12.48
CA ALA A 97 14.31 -13.24 -12.87
C ALA A 97 14.61 -14.21 -11.70
N LEU A 98 13.72 -14.26 -10.71
CA LEU A 98 13.85 -15.15 -9.55
C LEU A 98 13.18 -16.52 -9.75
N GLY A 99 12.47 -16.73 -10.86
CA GLY A 99 11.62 -17.90 -11.07
C GLY A 99 10.33 -17.85 -10.22
N GLU A 100 10.04 -16.69 -9.63
CA GLU A 100 8.85 -16.43 -8.83
C GLU A 100 8.40 -14.98 -9.00
N ILE A 101 7.09 -14.74 -8.95
CA ILE A 101 6.53 -13.39 -8.87
C ILE A 101 5.85 -13.22 -7.52
N ARG A 102 6.38 -12.30 -6.71
CA ARG A 102 5.86 -11.96 -5.38
C ARG A 102 4.93 -10.77 -5.47
N PHE A 103 3.71 -10.96 -5.03
CA PHE A 103 2.71 -9.90 -4.87
C PHE A 103 2.72 -9.48 -3.40
N THR A 104 2.83 -8.19 -3.13
CA THR A 104 2.68 -7.65 -1.76
C THR A 104 1.42 -6.81 -1.68
N PHE A 105 0.54 -7.14 -0.74
CA PHE A 105 -0.78 -6.55 -0.57
C PHE A 105 -0.79 -5.62 0.64
N TYR A 106 -1.26 -4.40 0.42
CA TYR A 106 -1.36 -3.33 1.41
C TYR A 106 -2.28 -2.21 0.90
N ASP A 107 -2.72 -1.29 1.75
CA ASP A 107 -3.47 -0.07 1.38
C ASP A 107 -2.47 1.07 1.15
N TYR A 108 -1.90 1.16 -0.05
CA TYR A 108 -0.79 2.08 -0.34
C TYR A 108 -1.28 3.52 -0.49
N ASN A 109 -2.47 3.72 -1.05
CA ASN A 109 -3.05 5.04 -1.25
C ASN A 109 -3.85 5.56 -0.03
N MET A 110 -3.97 4.73 1.02
CA MET A 110 -4.64 5.04 2.28
C MET A 110 -6.12 5.37 2.10
N ASP A 111 -6.81 4.66 1.20
CA ASP A 111 -8.24 4.81 0.93
C ASP A 111 -9.12 3.75 1.63
N GLY A 112 -8.51 2.76 2.27
CA GLY A 112 -9.18 1.67 2.97
C GLY A 112 -9.41 0.42 2.11
N HIS A 113 -9.04 0.43 0.83
CA HIS A 113 -9.07 -0.72 -0.06
C HIS A 113 -7.71 -1.42 -0.10
N ILE A 114 -7.71 -2.69 -0.53
CA ILE A 114 -6.47 -3.44 -0.69
C ILE A 114 -5.91 -3.16 -2.08
N ASP A 115 -4.64 -2.83 -2.14
CA ASP A 115 -3.86 -2.69 -3.35
C ASP A 115 -2.83 -3.83 -3.41
N PHE A 116 -2.09 -3.92 -4.53
CA PHE A 116 -0.93 -4.79 -4.58
C PHE A 116 0.23 -4.22 -5.38
N THR A 117 1.42 -4.72 -5.08
CA THR A 117 2.65 -4.42 -5.80
C THR A 117 3.28 -5.68 -6.39
N VAL A 118 4.01 -5.50 -7.49
CA VAL A 118 4.82 -6.55 -8.12
C VAL A 118 6.22 -6.00 -8.40
N PRO A 119 7.31 -6.68 -8.01
CA PRO A 119 8.67 -6.26 -8.32
C PRO A 119 8.92 -6.16 -9.82
N ILE A 120 9.50 -5.05 -10.26
CA ILE A 120 9.85 -4.80 -11.68
C ILE A 120 11.35 -4.69 -11.92
N ASN A 121 12.13 -4.29 -10.91
CA ASN A 121 13.58 -4.20 -11.00
C ASN A 121 14.18 -4.27 -9.59
N CYS A 122 15.28 -5.00 -9.41
CA CYS A 122 16.02 -5.09 -8.15
C CYS A 122 17.55 -5.03 -8.30
N SER A 123 18.08 -4.34 -9.32
CA SER A 123 19.54 -4.31 -9.55
C SER A 123 20.31 -3.58 -8.45
N ASN A 124 20.09 -2.27 -8.30
CA ASN A 124 20.70 -1.46 -7.22
C ASN A 124 19.69 -1.14 -6.12
N SER A 125 18.42 -1.08 -6.48
CA SER A 125 17.31 -0.76 -5.62
C SER A 125 16.09 -1.48 -6.17
N CYS A 126 15.27 -2.02 -5.26
CA CYS A 126 14.04 -2.66 -5.66
C CYS A 126 12.95 -1.61 -5.90
N TYR A 127 12.36 -1.69 -7.09
CA TYR A 127 11.22 -0.92 -7.53
C TYR A 127 10.08 -1.87 -7.84
N ASP A 128 8.87 -1.42 -7.55
CA ASP A 128 7.65 -2.20 -7.71
C ASP A 128 6.67 -1.47 -8.62
N ALA A 129 5.95 -2.21 -9.45
CA ALA A 129 4.74 -1.73 -10.11
C ALA A 129 3.59 -1.73 -9.11
N TYR A 130 2.91 -0.60 -8.97
CA TYR A 130 1.78 -0.43 -8.06
C TYR A 130 0.44 -0.60 -8.80
N TYR A 131 -0.41 -1.47 -8.28
CA TYR A 131 -1.76 -1.71 -8.78
C TYR A 131 -2.75 -1.30 -7.68
N LEU A 132 -3.35 -0.13 -7.85
CA LEU A 132 -4.25 0.45 -6.86
C LEU A 132 -5.69 0.11 -7.19
N TYR A 133 -6.48 -0.28 -6.20
CA TYR A 133 -7.89 -0.60 -6.40
C TYR A 133 -8.70 0.69 -6.59
N ASN A 134 -9.40 0.82 -7.71
CA ASN A 134 -10.35 1.89 -7.94
C ASN A 134 -11.78 1.40 -7.65
N PRO A 135 -12.44 1.89 -6.58
CA PRO A 135 -13.80 1.47 -6.23
C PRO A 135 -14.87 1.93 -7.23
N GLU A 136 -14.60 2.96 -8.03
CA GLU A 136 -15.56 3.46 -9.03
C GLU A 136 -15.65 2.50 -10.22
N THR A 137 -14.51 1.99 -10.68
CA THR A 137 -14.42 1.05 -11.82
C THR A 137 -14.45 -0.41 -11.39
N ASN A 138 -14.21 -0.70 -10.10
CA ASN A 138 -14.01 -2.03 -9.53
C ASN A 138 -12.84 -2.80 -10.17
N THR A 139 -11.77 -2.07 -10.48
CA THR A 139 -10.55 -2.62 -11.10
C THR A 139 -9.30 -2.19 -10.36
N PHE A 140 -8.25 -3.01 -10.42
CA PHE A 140 -6.90 -2.63 -10.05
C PHE A 140 -6.23 -1.92 -11.23
N GLU A 141 -5.85 -0.67 -11.01
CA GLU A 141 -5.23 0.22 -12.00
C GLU A 141 -3.73 0.29 -11.76
N TYR A 142 -2.96 -0.06 -12.79
CA TYR A 142 -1.51 0.10 -12.75
C TYR A 142 -1.13 1.60 -12.79
N GLN A 143 -0.39 2.03 -11.77
CA GLN A 143 0.05 3.42 -11.62
C GLN A 143 1.51 3.57 -12.02
N LYS A 144 1.74 3.80 -13.32
CA LYS A 144 3.10 3.98 -13.86
C LYS A 144 3.89 5.10 -13.18
N ASP A 145 3.21 6.17 -12.76
CA ASP A 145 3.84 7.29 -12.05
C ASP A 145 4.32 6.92 -10.64
N TRP A 146 4.05 5.69 -10.17
CA TRP A 146 4.55 5.18 -8.90
C TRP A 146 5.76 4.25 -9.07
N ASP A 147 6.16 3.87 -10.29
CA ASP A 147 7.23 2.88 -10.50
C ASP A 147 8.60 3.32 -9.96
N TYR A 148 8.84 4.62 -9.85
CA TYR A 148 10.07 5.16 -9.24
C TYR A 148 9.94 5.27 -7.71
N LEU A 149 8.74 5.10 -7.15
CA LEU A 149 8.49 5.35 -5.74
C LEU A 149 8.97 4.17 -4.91
N ARG A 150 9.86 4.46 -3.97
CA ARG A 150 10.22 3.55 -2.89
C ARG A 150 9.73 4.13 -1.59
N ILE A 151 8.69 3.56 -1.00
CA ILE A 151 8.10 4.10 0.22
C ILE A 151 8.99 3.77 1.44
N GLN A 152 9.32 4.79 2.24
CA GLN A 152 9.99 4.62 3.53
C GLN A 152 8.98 4.70 4.67
N LYS A 153 8.24 5.81 4.73
CA LYS A 153 7.30 6.11 5.81
C LYS A 153 5.96 6.59 5.25
N LEU A 154 4.92 6.35 6.03
CA LEU A 154 3.55 6.77 5.77
C LEU A 154 3.06 7.66 6.91
N ASP A 155 2.34 8.73 6.58
CA ASP A 155 1.44 9.42 7.51
C ASP A 155 0.01 9.18 7.02
N LYS A 156 -0.62 8.16 7.60
CA LYS A 156 -1.98 7.73 7.23
C LYS A 156 -3.03 8.80 7.48
N LYS A 157 -2.86 9.59 8.55
CA LYS A 157 -3.80 10.66 8.92
C LYS A 157 -3.77 11.77 7.87
N ASN A 158 -2.57 12.14 7.43
CA ASN A 158 -2.39 13.20 6.46
C ASN A 158 -2.32 12.71 5.02
N LYS A 159 -2.44 11.40 4.76
CA LYS A 159 -2.26 10.76 3.45
C LYS A 159 -0.96 11.20 2.76
N GLN A 160 0.16 11.05 3.47
CA GLN A 160 1.47 11.42 2.94
C GLN A 160 2.43 10.25 2.90
N ILE A 161 3.30 10.28 1.91
CA ILE A 161 4.36 9.29 1.68
C ILE A 161 5.70 10.02 1.74
N LEU A 162 6.62 9.49 2.54
CA LEU A 162 8.03 9.86 2.49
C LEU A 162 8.79 8.74 1.77
N SER A 163 9.47 9.11 0.68
CA SER A 163 10.27 8.15 -0.08
C SER A 163 11.52 7.70 0.69
N GLN A 164 12.06 6.55 0.32
CA GLN A 164 13.42 6.17 0.66
C GLN A 164 14.39 7.22 0.09
N PRO A 165 15.52 7.46 0.78
CA PRO A 165 16.57 8.32 0.26
C PRO A 165 17.12 7.72 -1.05
N GLU A 166 17.22 8.56 -2.08
CA GLU A 166 17.86 8.22 -3.34
C GLU A 166 19.05 9.15 -3.60
N GLY A 167 20.03 8.67 -4.36
CA GLY A 167 21.23 9.43 -4.75
C GLY A 167 22.53 8.87 -4.16
N THR A 168 23.56 9.71 -4.08
CA THR A 168 24.88 9.30 -3.61
C THR A 168 25.07 9.68 -2.14
N ALA A 169 26.13 9.19 -1.49
CA ALA A 169 26.46 9.59 -0.12
C ALA A 169 26.63 11.13 0.07
N ARG A 170 26.82 11.90 -1.01
CA ARG A 170 26.94 13.37 -0.98
C ARG A 170 25.63 14.10 -1.28
N ASP A 171 24.75 13.45 -2.05
CA ASP A 171 23.50 14.03 -2.54
C ASP A 171 22.38 13.02 -2.28
N ILE A 172 21.94 12.96 -1.02
CA ILE A 172 20.78 12.17 -0.61
C ILE A 172 19.55 13.07 -0.72
N GLU A 173 18.61 12.71 -1.60
CA GLU A 173 17.33 13.39 -1.72
C GLU A 173 16.22 12.47 -1.21
N GLN A 174 15.38 12.99 -0.32
CA GLN A 174 14.10 12.37 0.02
C GLN A 174 12.95 13.20 -0.57
N LYS A 175 11.87 12.55 -0.97
CA LYS A 175 10.71 13.23 -1.55
C LYS A 175 9.49 12.97 -0.68
N LEU A 176 8.80 14.06 -0.33
CA LEU A 176 7.55 14.05 0.39
C LEU A 176 6.40 14.22 -0.61
N TYR A 177 5.50 13.25 -0.64
CA TYR A 177 4.31 13.26 -1.51
C TYR A 177 3.04 13.35 -0.68
N LYS A 178 2.05 14.05 -1.23
CA LYS A 178 0.64 13.91 -0.87
C LYS A 178 0.02 12.85 -1.79
N VAL A 179 -0.81 11.99 -1.21
CA VAL A 179 -1.65 11.07 -1.97
C VAL A 179 -3.06 11.65 -2.09
N GLU A 180 -3.55 11.74 -3.32
CA GLU A 180 -4.92 12.20 -3.65
C GLU A 180 -5.59 11.19 -4.58
N GLY A 181 -6.43 10.33 -4.00
CA GLY A 181 -6.91 9.13 -4.69
C GLY A 181 -5.73 8.25 -5.11
N ASN A 182 -5.65 7.92 -6.40
CA ASN A 182 -4.56 7.11 -6.96
C ASN A 182 -3.33 7.94 -7.40
N ASN A 183 -3.35 9.27 -7.22
CA ASN A 183 -2.31 10.17 -7.70
C ASN A 183 -1.30 10.55 -6.61
N LEU A 184 -0.05 10.79 -7.03
CA LEU A 184 1.00 11.38 -6.21
C LEU A 184 1.22 12.84 -6.57
N GLN A 185 1.19 13.71 -5.57
CA GLN A 185 1.60 15.10 -5.71
C GLN A 185 2.85 15.36 -4.90
N LEU A 186 3.95 15.73 -5.55
CA LEU A 186 5.18 16.13 -4.86
C LEU A 186 4.92 17.40 -4.06
N ILE A 187 5.11 17.33 -2.73
CA ILE A 187 5.06 18.51 -1.85
C ILE A 187 6.42 19.19 -1.83
N LYS A 188 7.48 18.42 -1.55
CA LYS A 188 8.85 18.94 -1.48
C LYS A 188 9.90 17.84 -1.57
N LYS A 189 11.11 18.27 -1.94
CA LYS A 189 12.36 17.54 -1.81
C LYS A 189 13.03 17.93 -0.48
N LEU A 190 13.63 16.97 0.21
CA LEU A 190 14.29 17.08 1.51
C LEU A 190 15.76 16.72 1.40
#